data_AF-A0A2W1KPE8-F1
#
_entry.id   AF-A0A2W1KPE8-F1
#
_cell.length_a   1.000
_cell.length_b   1.000
_cell.length_c   1.000
_cell.angle_alpha   90.00
_cell.angle_beta   90.00
_cell.angle_gamma   90.00
#
_symmetry.space_group_name_H-M   'P 1'
#
loop_
_entity.id
_entity.type
_entity.pdbx_description
1 polymer ?
#
loop_
_entity_poly.entity_id
_entity_poly.type
_entity_poly.pdbx_seq_one_letter_code
_entity_poly.pdbx_strand_id
1 'polypeptide(L)'
;MDFDPAAVQAAVHLDAGLCHRWRREWGLLMDLAVWGELRSTQIGLPGKLRKRVLEFGERLRSYGSDRSWIPHPREQIKNALSTSLQTRESLEKVSEIAGQFSNGADIAAFRTVWEALSAALMADMVAREELLVRLLNQQYQEEV
;
A
#
# COMPACT_ATOMS: atom_id res chain seq x y z
N MET A 1 30.62 8.32 2.81
CA MET A 1 29.46 9.22 2.92
C MET A 1 28.85 8.82 4.24
N ASP A 2 29.00 9.64 5.27
CA ASP A 2 28.62 9.24 6.62
C ASP A 2 27.10 9.01 6.71
N PHE A 3 26.71 8.02 7.48
CA PHE A 3 25.35 7.63 7.78
C PHE A 3 24.67 8.74 8.57
N ASP A 4 23.53 9.18 8.04
CA ASP A 4 22.68 10.18 8.69
C ASP A 4 21.39 9.51 9.21
N PRO A 5 21.26 9.32 10.54
CA PRO A 5 20.02 8.83 11.14
C PRO A 5 18.80 9.73 10.83
N ALA A 6 19.00 11.03 10.63
CA ALA A 6 17.92 11.95 10.28
C ALA A 6 17.40 11.70 8.86
N ALA A 7 18.28 11.34 7.92
CA ALA A 7 17.89 10.91 6.58
C ALA A 7 17.02 9.63 6.62
N VAL A 8 17.31 8.70 7.53
CA VAL A 8 16.45 7.52 7.73
C VAL A 8 15.07 7.92 8.25
N GLN A 9 15.00 8.76 9.29
CA GLN A 9 13.72 9.23 9.82
C GLN A 9 12.86 9.90 8.75
N ALA A 10 13.46 10.77 7.93
CA ALA A 10 12.76 11.42 6.83
C ALA A 10 12.27 10.42 5.78
N ALA A 11 13.07 9.40 5.45
CA ALA A 11 12.72 8.39 4.45
C ALA A 11 11.63 7.41 4.90
N VAL A 12 11.60 7.05 6.19
CA VAL A 12 10.59 6.14 6.75
C VAL A 12 9.29 6.85 7.13
N HIS A 13 9.30 8.18 7.20
CA HIS A 13 8.11 8.98 7.45
C HIS A 13 7.29 9.19 6.16
N LEU A 14 5.99 8.93 6.23
CA LEU A 14 5.09 9.12 5.10
C LEU A 14 4.30 10.42 5.25
N ASP A 15 4.11 11.15 4.15
CA ASP A 15 3.36 12.40 4.17
C ASP A 15 1.91 12.17 4.66
N ALA A 16 1.49 12.97 5.63
CA ALA A 16 0.17 12.86 6.22
C ALA A 16 -0.94 13.12 5.19
N GLY A 17 -0.71 14.03 4.24
CA GLY A 17 -1.65 14.32 3.15
C GLY A 17 -1.89 13.11 2.24
N LEU A 18 -0.81 12.41 1.87
CA LEU A 18 -0.88 11.14 1.12
C LEU A 18 -1.63 10.06 1.90
N CYS A 19 -1.30 9.86 3.17
CA CYS A 19 -2.01 8.92 4.05
C CYS A 19 -3.52 9.21 4.09
N HIS A 20 -3.90 10.48 4.24
CA HIS A 20 -5.31 10.88 4.24
C HIS A 20 -5.99 10.64 2.89
N ARG A 21 -5.31 10.91 1.79
CA ARG A 21 -5.81 10.66 0.44
C ARG A 21 -6.08 9.18 0.21
N TRP A 22 -5.11 8.31 0.50
CA TRP A 22 -5.27 6.86 0.31
C TRP A 22 -6.32 6.28 1.25
N ARG A 23 -6.41 6.75 2.49
CA ARG A 23 -7.48 6.33 3.41
C ARG A 23 -8.87 6.68 2.85
N ARG A 24 -9.03 7.87 2.26
CA ARG A 24 -10.29 8.28 1.64
C ARG A 24 -10.62 7.41 0.42
N GLU A 25 -9.66 7.21 -0.47
CA GLU A 25 -9.83 6.38 -1.68
C GLU A 25 -10.14 4.92 -1.33
N TRP A 26 -9.45 4.36 -0.33
CA TRP A 26 -9.79 3.04 0.23
C TRP A 26 -11.21 2.99 0.79
N GLY A 27 -11.66 4.04 1.49
CA GLY A 27 -13.04 4.14 1.98
C GLY A 27 -14.07 4.05 0.86
N LEU A 28 -13.81 4.72 -0.28
CA LEU A 28 -14.66 4.63 -1.47
C LEU A 28 -14.67 3.23 -2.07
N LEU A 29 -13.51 2.56 -2.14
CA LEU A 29 -13.45 1.16 -2.60
C LEU A 29 -14.26 0.22 -1.71
N MET A 30 -14.17 0.41 -0.40
CA MET A 30 -14.92 -0.40 0.55
C MET A 30 -16.43 -0.17 0.41
N ASP A 31 -16.85 1.10 0.25
CA ASP A 31 -18.24 1.46 -0.01
C ASP A 31 -18.78 0.76 -1.27
N LEU A 32 -18.06 0.88 -2.39
CA LEU A 32 -18.40 0.23 -3.65
C LEU A 32 -18.39 -1.32 -3.55
N ALA A 33 -17.46 -1.90 -2.78
CA ALA A 33 -17.39 -3.35 -2.60
C ALA A 33 -18.54 -3.92 -1.74
N VAL A 34 -19.11 -3.12 -0.83
CA VAL A 34 -20.18 -3.54 0.09
C VAL A 34 -21.55 -3.20 -0.46
N TRP A 35 -21.73 -1.96 -0.90
CA TRP A 35 -23.02 -1.37 -1.26
C TRP A 35 -23.20 -1.21 -2.76
N GLY A 36 -22.11 -1.18 -3.54
CA GLY A 36 -22.16 -1.06 -4.98
C GLY A 36 -22.70 -2.31 -5.67
N GLU A 37 -23.29 -2.09 -6.83
CA GLU A 37 -23.78 -3.16 -7.70
C GLU A 37 -22.64 -3.70 -8.56
N LEU A 38 -21.95 -4.73 -8.05
CA LEU A 38 -20.89 -5.46 -8.74
C LEU A 38 -21.36 -6.89 -9.07
N ARG A 39 -21.41 -7.24 -10.36
CA ARG A 39 -21.90 -8.56 -10.82
C ARG A 39 -20.76 -9.44 -11.33
N SER A 40 -20.80 -10.71 -10.93
CA SER A 40 -19.95 -11.78 -11.45
C SER A 40 -20.77 -13.06 -11.60
N THR A 41 -20.34 -13.92 -12.53
CA THR A 41 -20.91 -15.27 -12.71
C THR A 41 -20.39 -16.27 -11.69
N GLN A 42 -19.33 -15.93 -10.94
CA GLN A 42 -18.73 -16.78 -9.93
C GLN A 42 -19.37 -16.59 -8.56
N ILE A 43 -19.86 -17.69 -7.97
CA ILE A 43 -20.44 -17.69 -6.63
C ILE A 43 -19.38 -17.31 -5.58
N GLY A 44 -19.76 -16.42 -4.66
CA GLY A 44 -18.92 -16.01 -3.53
C GLY A 44 -17.83 -14.99 -3.85
N LEU A 45 -17.66 -14.59 -5.12
CA LEU A 45 -16.67 -13.58 -5.52
C LEU A 45 -16.88 -12.21 -4.84
N PRO A 46 -18.12 -11.68 -4.68
CA PRO A 46 -18.33 -10.43 -3.92
C PRO A 46 -17.81 -10.50 -2.47
N GLY A 47 -18.01 -11.64 -1.80
CA GLY A 47 -17.49 -11.86 -0.44
C GLY A 47 -15.96 -11.85 -0.41
N LYS A 48 -15.32 -12.49 -1.40
CA LYS A 48 -13.85 -12.48 -1.54
C LYS A 48 -13.32 -11.07 -1.79
N LEU A 49 -13.96 -10.30 -2.67
CA LEU A 49 -13.56 -8.91 -2.96
C LEU A 49 -13.57 -8.07 -1.69
N ARG A 50 -14.68 -8.08 -0.94
CA ARG A 50 -14.79 -7.34 0.33
C ARG A 50 -13.67 -7.66 1.31
N LYS A 51 -13.36 -8.97 1.46
CA LYS A 51 -12.26 -9.42 2.32
C LYS A 51 -10.91 -8.87 1.82
N ARG A 52 -10.63 -8.95 0.51
CA ARG A 52 -9.36 -8.45 -0.04
C ARG A 52 -9.21 -6.93 0.07
N VAL A 53 -10.28 -6.17 -0.15
CA VAL A 53 -10.26 -4.70 0.01
C VAL A 53 -10.06 -4.32 1.48
N LEU A 54 -10.63 -5.06 2.42
CA LEU A 54 -10.39 -4.85 3.86
C LEU A 54 -8.93 -5.15 4.23
N GLU A 55 -8.41 -6.32 3.86
CA GLU A 55 -7.01 -6.71 4.09
C GLU A 55 -6.05 -5.68 3.50
N PHE A 56 -6.34 -5.17 2.29
CA PHE A 56 -5.56 -4.11 1.67
C PHE A 56 -5.56 -2.82 2.50
N GLY A 57 -6.68 -2.41 3.07
CA GLY A 57 -6.75 -1.26 3.99
C GLY A 57 -5.85 -1.40 5.22
N GLU A 58 -5.76 -2.61 5.78
CA GLU A 58 -4.86 -2.91 6.89
C GLU A 58 -3.38 -2.81 6.48
N ARG A 59 -3.04 -3.29 5.28
CA ARG A 59 -1.68 -3.15 4.72
C ARG A 59 -1.33 -1.70 4.43
N LEU A 60 -2.26 -0.95 3.83
CA LEU A 60 -2.11 0.48 3.60
C LEU A 60 -1.87 1.26 4.90
N ARG A 61 -2.64 0.95 5.96
CA ARG A 61 -2.40 1.51 7.30
C ARG A 61 -1.00 1.17 7.79
N SER A 62 -0.58 -0.08 7.64
CA SER A 62 0.73 -0.55 8.10
C SER A 62 1.88 0.10 7.34
N TYR A 63 1.72 0.32 6.03
CA TYR A 63 2.68 1.02 5.18
C TYR A 63 2.95 2.44 5.68
N GLY A 64 1.89 3.21 5.96
CA GLY A 64 1.97 4.58 6.49
C GLY A 64 2.21 4.71 8.00
N SER A 65 2.43 3.61 8.73
CA SER A 65 2.65 3.65 10.18
C SER A 65 3.93 4.39 10.55
N ASP A 66 3.89 5.07 11.69
CA ASP A 66 5.10 5.62 12.31
C ASP A 66 6.05 4.49 12.75
N ARG A 67 7.35 4.70 12.48
CA ARG A 67 8.44 3.77 12.79
C ARG A 67 9.45 4.34 13.79
N SER A 68 9.21 5.55 14.31
CA SER A 68 10.05 6.19 15.32
C SER A 68 10.23 5.34 16.59
N TRP A 69 9.28 4.45 16.88
CA TRP A 69 9.32 3.53 18.02
C TRP A 69 10.38 2.42 17.90
N ILE A 70 10.88 2.13 16.70
CA ILE A 70 11.92 1.10 16.47
C ILE A 70 13.29 1.76 16.74
N PRO A 71 14.10 1.31 17.72
CA PRO A 71 15.30 2.04 18.14
C PRO A 71 16.41 2.08 17.08
N HIS A 72 16.54 1.04 16.26
CA HIS A 72 17.65 0.89 15.32
C HIS A 72 17.22 1.34 13.91
N PRO A 73 17.90 2.32 13.30
CA PRO A 73 17.54 2.81 11.97
C PRO A 73 17.54 1.72 10.88
N ARG A 74 18.44 0.73 11.00
CA ARG A 74 18.46 -0.44 10.10
C ARG A 74 17.18 -1.25 10.16
N GLU A 75 16.65 -1.45 11.36
CA GLU A 75 15.40 -2.18 11.57
C GLU A 75 14.18 -1.35 11.15
N GLN A 76 14.23 -0.03 11.28
CA GLN A 76 13.22 0.86 10.69
C GLN A 76 13.13 0.70 9.18
N ILE A 77 14.27 0.71 8.48
CA ILE A 77 14.32 0.54 7.02
C ILE A 77 13.80 -0.84 6.62
N LYS A 78 14.28 -1.92 7.27
CA LYS A 78 13.81 -3.29 6.99
C LYS A 78 12.31 -3.42 7.19
N ASN A 79 11.77 -2.84 8.28
CA ASN A 79 10.34 -2.84 8.53
C ASN A 79 9.57 -2.09 7.43
N ALA A 80 10.04 -0.90 7.03
CA ALA A 80 9.43 -0.12 5.94
C ALA A 80 9.39 -0.91 4.62
N LEU A 81 10.52 -1.50 4.21
CA LEU A 81 10.60 -2.35 3.02
C LEU A 81 9.67 -3.57 3.10
N SER A 82 9.61 -4.23 4.26
CA SER A 82 8.71 -5.37 4.47
C SER A 82 7.24 -4.98 4.32
N THR A 83 6.81 -3.87 4.91
CA THR A 83 5.44 -3.38 4.77
C THR A 83 5.12 -2.94 3.34
N SER A 84 6.09 -2.39 2.61
CA SER A 84 5.94 -2.03 1.19
C SER A 84 5.66 -3.28 0.34
N LEU A 85 6.47 -4.33 0.51
CA LEU A 85 6.29 -5.61 -0.16
C LEU A 85 4.91 -6.23 0.11
N GLN A 86 4.50 -6.30 1.38
CA GLN A 86 3.18 -6.85 1.75
C GLN A 86 2.02 -6.06 1.15
N THR A 87 2.18 -4.74 1.02
CA THR A 87 1.14 -3.89 0.43
C THR A 87 1.05 -4.09 -1.08
N ARG A 88 2.19 -4.25 -1.78
CA ARG A 88 2.23 -4.65 -3.20
C ARG A 88 1.55 -5.99 -3.45
N GLU A 89 1.88 -7.02 -2.66
CA GLU A 89 1.19 -8.31 -2.77
C GLU A 89 -0.32 -8.20 -2.55
N SER A 90 -0.74 -7.28 -1.67
CA SER A 90 -2.16 -7.03 -1.44
C SER A 90 -2.83 -6.29 -2.60
N LEU A 91 -2.12 -5.38 -3.28
CA LEU A 91 -2.60 -4.75 -4.51
C LEU A 91 -2.86 -5.81 -5.59
N GLU A 92 -1.90 -6.71 -5.82
CA GLU A 92 -2.03 -7.78 -6.81
C GLU A 92 -3.26 -8.67 -6.55
N LYS A 93 -3.46 -9.08 -5.29
CA LYS A 93 -4.62 -9.89 -4.88
C LYS A 93 -5.95 -9.19 -5.09
N VAL A 94 -6.03 -7.88 -4.87
CA VAL A 94 -7.27 -7.12 -5.13
C VAL A 94 -7.49 -6.98 -6.64
N SER A 95 -6.44 -6.67 -7.42
CA SER A 95 -6.53 -6.58 -8.89
C SER A 95 -7.00 -7.89 -9.52
N GLU A 96 -6.47 -9.03 -9.07
CA GLU A 96 -6.86 -10.36 -9.56
C GLU A 96 -8.37 -10.63 -9.33
N ILE A 97 -8.88 -10.30 -8.14
CA ILE A 97 -10.29 -10.50 -7.80
C ILE A 97 -11.18 -9.49 -8.52
N ALA A 98 -10.77 -8.22 -8.59
CA ALA A 98 -11.52 -7.16 -9.27
C ALA A 98 -11.66 -7.43 -10.78
N GLY A 99 -10.64 -8.02 -11.41
CA GLY A 99 -10.65 -8.41 -12.82
C GLY A 99 -11.70 -9.49 -13.18
N GLN A 100 -12.24 -10.21 -12.18
CA GLN A 100 -13.23 -11.26 -12.36
C GLN A 100 -14.69 -10.76 -12.30
N PHE A 101 -14.88 -9.45 -12.07
CA PHE A 101 -16.17 -8.79 -12.25
C PHE A 101 -16.25 -8.24 -13.68
N SER A 102 -17.38 -8.43 -14.33
CA SER A 102 -17.59 -8.02 -15.73
C SER A 102 -18.80 -7.13 -15.95
N ASN A 103 -19.69 -7.00 -14.97
CA ASN A 103 -20.94 -6.27 -15.08
C ASN A 103 -21.32 -5.59 -13.75
N GLY A 104 -22.40 -4.79 -13.79
CA GLY A 104 -22.94 -4.06 -12.65
C GLY A 104 -22.82 -2.56 -12.84
N ALA A 105 -23.74 -1.79 -12.27
CA ALA A 105 -23.80 -0.34 -12.46
C ALA A 105 -22.52 0.38 -11.96
N ASP A 106 -21.89 -0.17 -10.92
CA ASP A 106 -20.79 0.48 -10.21
C ASP A 106 -19.40 -0.06 -10.57
N ILE A 107 -19.31 -1.01 -11.52
CA ILE A 107 -18.03 -1.63 -11.87
C ILE A 107 -17.03 -0.63 -12.46
N ALA A 108 -17.50 0.33 -13.25
CA ALA A 108 -16.66 1.38 -13.82
C ALA A 108 -16.11 2.29 -12.71
N ALA A 109 -16.96 2.71 -11.76
CA ALA A 109 -16.54 3.52 -10.63
C ALA A 109 -15.51 2.80 -9.76
N PHE A 110 -15.74 1.51 -9.46
CA PHE A 110 -14.78 0.70 -8.70
C PHE A 110 -13.41 0.65 -9.39
N ARG A 111 -13.39 0.37 -10.70
CA ARG A 111 -12.14 0.29 -11.49
C ARG A 111 -11.41 1.62 -11.54
N THR A 112 -12.12 2.73 -11.77
CA THR A 112 -11.50 4.06 -11.78
C THR A 112 -10.85 4.40 -10.44
N VAL A 113 -11.54 4.15 -9.32
CA VAL A 113 -10.95 4.40 -7.99
C VAL A 113 -9.76 3.46 -7.74
N TRP A 114 -9.89 2.19 -8.12
CA TRP A 114 -8.84 1.19 -7.94
C TRP A 114 -7.57 1.51 -8.74
N GLU A 115 -7.71 1.85 -10.03
CA GLU A 115 -6.61 2.20 -10.92
C GLU A 115 -5.88 3.46 -10.43
N ALA A 116 -6.63 4.50 -10.04
CA ALA A 116 -6.04 5.72 -9.52
C ALA A 116 -5.26 5.49 -8.21
N LEU A 117 -5.84 4.75 -7.27
CA LEU A 117 -5.20 4.45 -5.99
C LEU A 117 -3.96 3.56 -6.17
N SER A 118 -4.10 2.46 -6.92
CA SER A 118 -3.03 1.49 -7.12
C SER A 118 -1.84 2.10 -7.88
N ALA A 119 -2.09 2.90 -8.94
CA ALA A 119 -1.03 3.58 -9.66
C ALA A 119 -0.29 4.59 -8.78
N ALA A 120 -1.02 5.42 -8.03
CA ALA A 120 -0.42 6.42 -7.14
C ALA A 120 0.40 5.76 -6.01
N LEU A 121 -0.12 4.69 -5.41
CA LEU A 121 0.57 3.97 -4.35
C LEU A 121 1.81 3.24 -4.86
N MET A 122 1.74 2.59 -6.02
CA MET A 122 2.90 1.93 -6.63
C MET A 122 4.01 2.93 -6.99
N ALA A 123 3.66 4.12 -7.48
CA ALA A 123 4.64 5.15 -7.77
C ALA A 123 5.37 5.63 -6.50
N ASP A 124 4.66 5.86 -5.39
CA ASP A 124 5.29 6.20 -4.11
C ASP A 124 6.19 5.07 -3.60
N MET A 125 5.72 3.81 -3.66
CA MET A 125 6.50 2.65 -3.22
C MET A 125 7.82 2.53 -3.96
N VAL A 126 7.82 2.65 -5.29
CA VAL A 126 9.05 2.55 -6.10
C VAL A 126 10.05 3.64 -5.69
N ALA A 127 9.61 4.90 -5.65
CA ALA A 127 10.48 6.02 -5.29
C ALA A 127 11.05 5.88 -3.87
N ARG A 128 10.22 5.41 -2.92
CA ARG A 128 10.62 5.24 -1.52
C ARG A 128 11.53 4.05 -1.31
N GLU A 129 11.26 2.92 -1.95
CA GLU A 129 12.10 1.72 -1.87
C GLU A 129 13.51 1.99 -2.38
N GLU A 130 13.66 2.72 -3.49
CA GLU A 130 14.97 3.14 -4.01
C GLU A 130 15.78 3.95 -2.97
N LEU A 131 15.12 4.89 -2.28
CA LEU A 131 15.75 5.66 -1.21
C LEU A 131 16.14 4.77 -0.02
N LEU A 132 15.22 3.92 0.45
CA LEU A 132 15.42 3.04 1.58
C LEU A 132 16.55 2.03 1.35
N VAL A 133 16.61 1.42 0.16
CA VAL A 133 17.68 0.47 -0.21
C VAL A 133 19.04 1.16 -0.23
N ARG A 134 19.12 2.37 -0.77
CA ARG A 134 20.36 3.17 -0.76
C ARG A 134 20.83 3.48 0.66
N LEU A 135 19.92 3.92 1.54
CA LEU A 135 20.24 4.20 2.95
C LEU A 135 20.67 2.94 3.70
N LEU A 136 20.02 1.80 3.43
CA LEU A 136 20.40 0.52 4.01
C LEU A 136 21.80 0.09 3.58
N ASN A 137 22.15 0.27 2.30
CA ASN A 137 23.48 -0.06 1.79
C ASN A 137 24.58 0.82 2.37
N GLN A 138 24.30 2.10 2.68
CA GLN A 138 25.25 2.98 3.36
C GLN A 138 25.61 2.45 4.75
N GLN A 139 24.62 1.93 5.51
CA GLN A 139 24.89 1.32 6.82
C GLN A 139 25.81 0.11 6.74
N TYR A 140 25.69 -0.72 5.70
CA TYR A 140 26.56 -1.86 5.50
C TYR A 140 28.00 -1.47 5.14
N GLN A 141 28.20 -0.31 4.50
CA GLN A 141 29.54 0.17 4.12
C GLN A 141 30.31 0.79 5.28
N GLU A 142 29.64 1.16 6.37
CA GLU A 142 30.27 1.68 7.59
C GLU A 142 30.58 0.61 8.63
N GLU A 143 29.89 -0.53 8.59
CA GLU A 143 30.16 -1.68 9.46
C GLU A 143 31.43 -2.47 9.03
N VAL A 144 32.09 -2.08 7.93
CA VAL A 144 33.31 -2.70 7.33
C VAL A 144 34.52 -1.79 7.47
#